data_AF-A0A7J3ZP01-F1
#
_entry.id   AF-A0A7J3ZP01-F1
#
_cell.length_a   1.000
_cell.length_b   1.000
_cell.length_c   1.000
_cell.angle_alpha   90.00
_cell.angle_beta   90.00
_cell.angle_gamma   90.00
#
_symmetry.space_group_name_H-M   'P 1'
#
loop_
_entity.id
_entity.type
_entity.pdbx_description
1 polymer ?
#
loop_
_entity_poly.entity_id
_entity_poly.type
_entity_poly.pdbx_seq_one_letter_code
_entity_poly.pdbx_strand_id
1 'polypeptide(L)'
;MGWVDRERLFAIRGRRRTPQIELAAKLGIKEYPNPSGGCLLTDPSFARRVRDHLKHEGRLSLDDAFLLMIGRHFRIDGTKIIVGRNRDENNRLLAVAESRQIPYLMVKDYKGPVALIMDGENPSLVKRAASITVRYSDAPKNIHVNVICKFAGKEDEVTVTAMSDEQIERLRV
;
A
#
# COMPACT_ATOMS: atom_id res chain seq x y z
N MET A 1 49.26 -22.98 -0.92
CA MET A 1 47.89 -22.45 -0.79
C MET A 1 47.07 -22.97 -1.97
N GLY A 2 46.12 -23.87 -1.75
CA GLY A 2 45.34 -24.49 -2.83
C GLY A 2 44.22 -25.37 -2.29
N TRP A 3 43.42 -24.83 -1.37
CA TRP A 3 42.36 -25.58 -0.68
C TRP A 3 41.15 -25.87 -1.58
N VAL A 4 41.07 -25.19 -2.73
CA VAL A 4 39.95 -25.27 -3.66
C VAL A 4 40.49 -25.37 -5.09
N ASP A 5 39.98 -26.35 -5.82
CA ASP A 5 40.16 -26.49 -7.27
C ASP A 5 39.21 -25.53 -8.00
N ARG A 6 39.79 -24.54 -8.68
CA ARG A 6 39.04 -23.47 -9.36
C ARG A 6 38.42 -23.92 -10.68
N GLU A 7 38.93 -24.97 -11.31
CA GLU A 7 38.38 -25.48 -12.57
C GLU A 7 37.01 -26.13 -12.35
N ARG A 8 36.74 -26.57 -11.12
CA ARG A 8 35.46 -27.15 -10.70
C ARG A 8 34.42 -26.11 -10.31
N LEU A 9 34.74 -24.81 -10.38
CA LEU A 9 33.78 -23.74 -10.11
C LEU A 9 33.00 -23.43 -11.40
N PHE A 10 31.67 -23.49 -11.34
CA PHE A 10 30.75 -23.33 -12.48
C PHE A 10 30.73 -21.94 -13.16
N ALA A 11 31.72 -21.07 -12.91
CA ALA A 11 31.88 -19.74 -13.50
C ALA A 11 30.60 -18.87 -13.49
N ILE A 12 29.74 -19.06 -12.49
CA ILE A 12 28.43 -18.42 -12.39
C ILE A 12 28.61 -16.91 -12.16
N ARG A 13 27.96 -16.09 -13.00
CA ARG A 13 28.06 -14.63 -12.97
C ARG A 13 26.69 -13.97 -13.18
N GLY A 14 26.54 -12.76 -12.66
CA GLY A 14 25.32 -11.95 -12.82
C GLY A 14 24.20 -12.30 -11.84
N ARG A 15 23.04 -11.66 -12.02
CA ARG A 15 21.86 -11.81 -11.12
C ARG A 15 20.94 -12.96 -11.49
N ARG A 16 21.09 -13.54 -12.69
CA ARG A 16 20.26 -14.66 -13.15
C ARG A 16 20.68 -15.93 -12.42
N ARG A 17 19.69 -16.71 -11.98
CA ARG A 17 19.90 -17.96 -11.22
C ARG A 17 19.65 -19.24 -12.03
N THR A 18 19.43 -19.11 -13.33
CA THR A 18 19.12 -20.24 -14.22
C THR A 18 20.17 -21.35 -14.11
N PRO A 19 21.50 -21.06 -14.18
CA PRO A 19 22.52 -22.11 -14.03
C PRO A 19 22.49 -22.82 -12.67
N GLN A 20 22.19 -22.08 -11.59
CA GLN A 20 22.10 -22.62 -10.23
C GLN A 20 20.88 -23.55 -10.07
N ILE A 21 19.75 -23.17 -10.66
CA ILE A 21 18.49 -23.94 -10.62
C ILE A 21 18.66 -25.24 -11.41
N GLU A 22 19.25 -25.17 -12.61
CA GLU A 22 19.57 -26.34 -13.43
C GLU A 22 20.55 -27.28 -12.73
N LEU A 23 21.58 -26.73 -12.06
CA LEU A 23 22.54 -27.51 -11.29
C LEU A 23 21.87 -28.19 -10.10
N ALA A 24 20.98 -27.49 -9.37
CA ALA A 24 20.23 -28.07 -8.27
C ALA A 24 19.37 -29.26 -8.74
N ALA A 25 18.71 -29.13 -9.90
CA ALA A 25 17.95 -30.23 -10.50
C ALA A 25 18.86 -31.43 -10.86
N LYS A 26 20.04 -31.19 -11.45
CA LYS A 26 21.01 -32.24 -11.77
C LYS A 26 21.56 -32.96 -10.54
N LEU A 27 21.70 -32.25 -9.42
CA LEU A 27 22.16 -32.80 -8.14
C LEU A 27 21.04 -33.45 -7.32
N GLY A 28 19.79 -33.45 -7.81
CA GLY A 28 18.64 -33.99 -7.09
C GLY A 28 18.21 -33.13 -5.89
N ILE A 29 18.66 -31.88 -5.81
CA ILE A 29 18.28 -30.92 -4.77
C ILE A 29 16.89 -30.38 -5.11
N LYS A 30 15.87 -30.93 -4.44
CA LYS A 30 14.47 -30.55 -4.65
C LYS A 30 14.07 -29.29 -3.87
N GLU A 31 14.74 -29.02 -2.75
CA GLU A 31 14.48 -27.87 -1.91
C GLU A 31 15.69 -26.94 -1.88
N TYR A 32 15.51 -25.72 -2.35
CA TYR A 32 16.47 -24.63 -2.22
C TYR A 32 15.71 -23.33 -1.97
N PRO A 33 16.27 -22.39 -1.19
CA PRO A 33 15.56 -21.18 -0.82
C PRO A 33 15.26 -20.32 -2.05
N ASN A 34 14.02 -19.85 -2.12
CA ASN A 34 13.65 -18.79 -3.04
C ASN A 34 14.50 -17.54 -2.76
N PRO A 35 14.82 -16.71 -3.76
CA PRO A 35 15.47 -15.43 -3.51
C PRO A 35 14.67 -14.64 -2.48
N SER A 36 15.34 -14.19 -1.41
CA SER A 36 14.77 -13.24 -0.48
C SER A 36 14.40 -11.97 -1.25
N GLY A 37 13.16 -11.49 -1.05
CA GLY A 37 12.59 -10.33 -1.75
C GLY A 37 13.21 -8.97 -1.41
N GLY A 38 14.47 -8.94 -0.96
CA GLY A 38 15.12 -7.77 -0.39
C GLY A 38 14.52 -7.38 0.97
N CYS A 39 15.13 -6.40 1.62
CA CYS A 39 14.56 -5.78 2.82
C CYS A 39 13.52 -4.74 2.37
N LEU A 40 12.33 -4.73 2.96
CA LEU A 40 11.29 -3.77 2.60
C LEU A 40 11.75 -2.31 2.78
N LEU A 41 12.66 -2.04 3.72
CA LEU A 41 13.26 -0.71 3.91
C LEU A 41 14.17 -0.27 2.77
N THR A 42 14.60 -1.19 1.90
CA THR A 42 15.35 -0.87 0.68
C THR A 42 14.44 -0.54 -0.50
N ASP A 43 13.12 -0.76 -0.38
CA ASP A 43 12.15 -0.30 -1.37
C ASP A 43 11.95 1.23 -1.25
N PRO A 44 12.23 2.02 -2.30
CA PRO A 44 12.14 3.48 -2.22
C PRO A 44 10.74 4.00 -1.87
N SER A 45 9.68 3.28 -2.27
CA SER A 45 8.30 3.69 -2.00
C SER A 45 7.94 3.45 -0.53
N PHE A 46 8.38 2.34 0.06
CA PHE A 46 8.17 2.05 1.46
C PHE A 46 9.04 2.95 2.35
N ALA A 47 10.31 3.17 1.98
CA ALA A 47 11.17 4.12 2.68
C ALA A 47 10.61 5.54 2.68
N ARG A 48 9.93 5.97 1.60
CA ARG A 48 9.24 7.26 1.53
C ARG A 48 8.07 7.33 2.51
N ARG A 49 7.23 6.29 2.55
CA ARG A 49 6.12 6.14 3.51
C ARG A 49 6.58 6.16 4.97
N VAL A 50 7.68 5.47 5.30
CA VAL A 50 8.26 5.46 6.65
C VAL A 50 8.79 6.84 7.02
N ARG A 51 9.53 7.52 6.14
CA ARG A 51 10.04 8.87 6.39
C ARG A 51 8.92 9.88 6.59
N ASP A 52 7.88 9.80 5.77
CA ASP A 52 6.67 10.62 5.93
C ASP A 52 5.99 10.35 7.29
N HIS A 53 5.80 9.08 7.66
CA HIS A 53 5.20 8.74 8.95
C HIS A 53 6.01 9.32 10.11
N LEU A 54 7.33 9.11 10.13
CA LEU A 54 8.20 9.64 11.20
C LEU A 54 8.21 11.17 11.25
N LYS A 55 8.13 11.85 10.10
CA LYS A 55 8.10 13.31 10.03
C LYS A 55 6.83 13.89 10.67
N HIS A 56 5.69 13.21 10.52
CA HIS A 56 4.39 13.72 10.96
C HIS A 56 3.99 13.19 12.35
N GLU A 57 4.26 11.91 12.64
CA GLU A 57 3.82 11.24 13.88
C GLU A 57 4.92 11.16 14.95
N GLY A 58 6.19 11.40 14.58
CA GLY A 58 7.35 11.42 15.50
C GLY A 58 7.78 10.05 16.07
N ARG A 59 6.91 9.03 16.01
CA ARG A 59 7.18 7.65 16.44
C ARG A 59 6.67 6.66 15.39
N LEU A 60 7.19 5.44 15.44
CA LEU A 60 6.75 4.34 14.58
C LEU A 60 6.55 3.09 15.45
N SER A 61 5.30 2.64 15.61
CA SER A 61 5.02 1.34 16.23
C SER A 61 5.06 0.21 15.20
N LEU A 62 5.07 -1.05 15.67
CA LEU A 62 4.94 -2.21 14.78
C LEU A 62 3.62 -2.17 13.99
N ASP A 63 2.57 -1.80 14.69
CA ASP A 63 1.22 -1.59 14.18
C ASP A 63 1.18 -0.54 13.05
N ASP A 64 1.92 0.56 13.21
CA ASP A 64 2.07 1.57 12.16
C ASP A 64 2.87 1.01 10.99
N ALA A 65 3.95 0.28 11.25
CA ALA A 65 4.77 -0.33 10.20
C ALA A 65 3.95 -1.31 9.35
N PHE A 66 3.10 -2.15 9.97
CA PHE A 66 2.18 -3.03 9.25
C PHE A 66 1.17 -2.24 8.42
N LEU A 67 0.61 -1.17 8.97
CA LEU A 67 -0.33 -0.32 8.23
C LEU A 67 0.34 0.39 7.03
N LEU A 68 1.60 0.80 7.16
CA LEU A 68 2.39 1.38 6.07
C LEU A 68 2.61 0.41 4.90
N MET A 69 2.55 -0.91 5.14
CA MET A 69 2.66 -1.91 4.08
C MET A 69 1.40 -2.02 3.21
N ILE A 70 0.27 -1.51 3.71
CA ILE A 70 -1.06 -1.67 3.11
C ILE A 70 -1.42 -0.42 2.31
N GLY A 71 -1.99 -0.61 1.11
CA GLY A 71 -2.61 0.46 0.37
C GLY A 71 -1.67 1.45 -0.31
N ARG A 72 -2.29 2.49 -0.87
CA ARG A 72 -1.68 3.69 -1.43
C ARG A 72 -1.80 4.80 -0.39
N HIS A 73 -0.71 5.53 -0.16
CA HIS A 73 -0.64 6.54 0.90
C HIS A 73 -0.68 7.93 0.29
N PHE A 74 -1.50 8.79 0.88
CA PHE A 74 -1.61 10.20 0.52
C PHE A 74 -1.53 11.07 1.78
N ARG A 75 -1.16 12.34 1.59
CA ARG A 75 -1.14 13.34 2.65
C ARG A 75 -1.94 14.55 2.21
N ILE A 76 -2.97 14.87 3.00
CA ILE A 76 -3.86 16.00 2.75
C ILE A 76 -3.89 16.85 4.00
N ASP A 77 -3.41 18.08 3.90
CA ASP A 77 -3.46 19.07 4.98
C ASP A 77 -2.90 18.54 6.33
N GLY A 78 -1.88 17.67 6.27
CA GLY A 78 -1.26 17.03 7.43
C GLY A 78 -1.83 15.64 7.77
N THR A 79 -3.04 15.30 7.31
CA THR A 79 -3.68 14.00 7.59
C THR A 79 -3.32 12.92 6.57
N LYS A 80 -3.05 11.70 7.05
CA LYS A 80 -2.76 10.51 6.23
C LYS A 80 -4.04 9.85 5.73
N ILE A 81 -4.10 9.61 4.42
CA ILE A 81 -5.16 8.84 3.77
C ILE A 81 -4.55 7.55 3.20
N ILE A 82 -5.17 6.41 3.48
CA ILE A 82 -4.68 5.09 3.01
C ILE A 82 -5.77 4.41 2.19
N VAL A 83 -5.49 4.12 0.92
CA VAL A 83 -6.47 3.55 -0.02
C VAL A 83 -6.06 2.14 -0.43
N GLY A 84 -6.91 1.15 -0.17
CA GLY A 84 -6.61 -0.26 -0.49
C GLY A 84 -6.38 -0.51 -1.99
N ARG A 85 -5.51 -1.48 -2.30
CA ARG A 85 -5.19 -1.86 -3.69
C ARG A 85 -5.98 -3.05 -4.20
N ASN A 86 -6.44 -3.90 -3.30
CA ASN A 86 -7.13 -5.16 -3.59
C ASN A 86 -8.04 -5.53 -2.42
N ARG A 87 -8.76 -6.65 -2.55
CA ARG A 87 -9.73 -7.12 -1.57
C ARG A 87 -9.09 -7.43 -0.20
N ASP A 88 -7.92 -8.06 -0.19
CA ASP A 88 -7.23 -8.42 1.06
C ASP A 88 -6.80 -7.18 1.83
N GLU A 89 -6.29 -6.16 1.14
CA GLU A 89 -5.97 -4.87 1.76
C GLU A 89 -7.22 -4.15 2.25
N ASN A 90 -8.31 -4.14 1.48
CA ASN A 90 -9.57 -3.54 1.92
C ASN A 90 -10.07 -4.18 3.22
N ASN A 91 -10.04 -5.52 3.32
CA ASN A 91 -10.45 -6.24 4.54
C ASN A 91 -9.57 -5.85 5.75
N ARG A 92 -8.25 -5.74 5.55
CA ARG A 92 -7.34 -5.30 6.62
C ARG A 92 -7.59 -3.86 7.03
N LEU A 93 -7.83 -2.96 6.07
CA LEU A 93 -8.17 -1.57 6.36
C LEU A 93 -9.47 -1.46 7.15
N LEU A 94 -10.51 -2.24 6.81
CA LEU A 94 -11.76 -2.28 7.58
C LEU A 94 -11.53 -2.76 9.02
N ALA A 95 -10.76 -3.83 9.22
CA ALA A 95 -10.43 -4.32 10.56
C ALA A 95 -9.66 -3.26 11.39
N VAL A 96 -8.76 -2.51 10.76
CA VAL A 96 -8.07 -1.38 11.40
C VAL A 96 -9.05 -0.25 11.73
N ALA A 97 -9.96 0.09 10.81
CA ALA A 97 -10.98 1.10 11.02
C ALA A 97 -11.87 0.80 12.23
N GLU A 98 -12.33 -0.45 12.33
CA GLU A 98 -13.19 -0.91 13.42
C GLU A 98 -12.44 -0.95 14.76
N SER A 99 -11.26 -1.57 14.78
CA SER A 99 -10.48 -1.72 16.02
C SER A 99 -9.98 -0.41 16.59
N ARG A 100 -9.64 0.56 15.73
CA ARG A 100 -9.09 1.87 16.15
C ARG A 100 -10.12 3.00 16.13
N GLN A 101 -11.36 2.71 15.73
CA GLN A 101 -12.41 3.71 15.52
C GLN A 101 -11.91 4.84 14.60
N ILE A 102 -11.50 4.49 13.37
CA ILE A 102 -11.00 5.44 12.36
C ILE A 102 -12.05 5.59 11.25
N PRO A 103 -12.34 6.82 10.78
CA PRO A 103 -13.25 7.02 9.66
C PRO A 103 -12.76 6.31 8.38
N TYR A 104 -13.69 5.71 7.66
CA TYR A 104 -13.40 5.09 6.38
C TYR A 104 -14.43 5.38 5.30
N LEU A 105 -13.98 5.32 4.04
CA LEU A 105 -14.76 5.66 2.86
C LEU A 105 -14.94 4.46 1.95
N MET A 106 -16.11 4.36 1.35
CA MET A 106 -16.44 3.39 0.30
C MET A 106 -17.30 4.06 -0.77
N VAL A 107 -17.06 3.73 -2.04
CA VAL A 107 -17.89 4.23 -3.14
C VAL A 107 -19.23 3.48 -3.14
N LYS A 108 -20.33 4.23 -3.24
CA LYS A 108 -21.69 3.68 -3.35
C LYS A 108 -21.95 3.25 -4.79
N ASP A 109 -22.70 2.17 -4.99
CA ASP A 109 -23.13 1.65 -6.31
C ASP A 109 -22.01 1.18 -7.27
N TYR A 110 -20.74 1.27 -6.86
CA TYR A 110 -19.59 0.83 -7.64
C TYR A 110 -18.64 -0.01 -6.79
N LYS A 111 -17.95 -0.95 -7.42
CA LYS A 111 -16.81 -1.63 -6.79
C LYS A 111 -15.67 -0.63 -6.63
N GLY A 112 -15.03 -0.65 -5.46
CA GLY A 112 -13.96 0.28 -5.18
C GLY A 112 -13.14 -0.10 -3.95
N PRO A 113 -12.10 0.69 -3.68
CA PRO A 113 -11.26 0.49 -2.51
C PRO A 113 -11.96 0.98 -1.24
N VAL A 114 -11.49 0.47 -0.11
CA VAL A 114 -11.70 1.09 1.20
C VAL A 114 -10.59 2.12 1.39
N ALA A 115 -10.95 3.32 1.86
CA ALA A 115 -9.97 4.33 2.23
C ALA A 115 -10.10 4.74 3.70
N LEU A 116 -8.99 4.78 4.43
CA LEU A 116 -8.95 5.28 5.82
C LEU A 116 -8.54 6.74 5.88
N ILE A 117 -9.09 7.47 6.84
CA ILE A 117 -8.72 8.86 7.17
C ILE A 117 -8.17 8.85 8.59
N MET A 118 -6.84 8.83 8.76
CA MET A 118 -6.23 8.52 10.06
C MET A 118 -6.62 9.47 11.19
N ASP A 119 -6.63 10.78 10.92
CA ASP A 119 -6.79 11.81 11.96
C ASP A 119 -7.54 13.04 11.41
N GLY A 120 -8.75 12.85 10.90
CA GLY A 120 -9.52 14.00 10.43
C GLY A 120 -10.98 13.73 10.08
N GLU A 121 -11.84 14.57 10.63
CA GLU A 121 -13.29 14.60 10.36
C GLU A 121 -13.72 15.86 9.61
N ASN A 122 -12.75 16.71 9.21
CA ASN A 122 -13.05 17.95 8.50
C ASN A 122 -13.79 17.64 7.18
N PRO A 123 -14.98 18.22 6.92
CA PRO A 123 -15.75 17.97 5.71
C PRO A 123 -14.98 18.19 4.40
N SER A 124 -14.06 19.16 4.36
CA SER A 124 -13.21 19.43 3.19
C SER A 124 -12.20 18.30 2.95
N LEU A 125 -11.60 17.78 4.03
CA LEU A 125 -10.69 16.64 3.98
C LEU A 125 -11.44 15.39 3.51
N VAL A 126 -12.61 15.11 4.08
CA VAL A 126 -13.47 13.98 3.71
C VAL A 126 -13.84 14.04 2.24
N LYS A 127 -14.25 15.20 1.71
CA LYS A 127 -14.52 15.39 0.28
C LYS A 127 -13.29 15.06 -0.60
N ARG A 128 -12.11 15.57 -0.24
CA ARG A 128 -10.89 15.31 -1.01
C ARG A 128 -10.47 13.84 -0.96
N ALA A 129 -10.56 13.21 0.21
CA ALA A 129 -10.30 11.78 0.36
C ALA A 129 -11.31 10.95 -0.45
N ALA A 130 -12.60 11.31 -0.43
CA ALA A 130 -13.64 10.69 -1.24
C ALA A 130 -13.34 10.78 -2.75
N SER A 131 -12.89 11.94 -3.25
CA SER A 131 -12.48 12.09 -4.66
C SER A 131 -11.32 11.17 -5.04
N ILE A 132 -10.38 10.92 -4.12
CA ILE A 132 -9.30 9.94 -4.33
C ILE A 132 -9.89 8.51 -4.36
N THR A 133 -10.79 8.17 -3.43
CA THR A 133 -11.45 6.86 -3.40
C THR A 133 -12.20 6.58 -4.70
N VAL A 134 -12.95 7.56 -5.22
CA VAL A 134 -13.64 7.47 -6.52
C VAL A 134 -12.65 7.28 -7.66
N ARG A 135 -11.50 7.96 -7.66
CA ARG A 135 -10.48 7.76 -8.71
C ARG A 135 -10.07 6.29 -8.84
N TYR A 136 -9.90 5.60 -7.72
CA TYR A 136 -9.43 4.21 -7.68
C TYR A 136 -10.55 3.17 -7.72
N SER A 137 -11.82 3.58 -7.81
CA SER A 137 -12.97 2.69 -8.01
C SER A 137 -13.27 2.40 -9.49
N ASP A 138 -14.28 1.59 -9.75
CA ASP A 138 -14.81 1.34 -11.10
C ASP A 138 -15.81 2.43 -11.57
N ALA A 139 -16.11 3.42 -10.72
CA ALA A 139 -17.02 4.50 -11.08
C ALA A 139 -16.47 5.39 -12.21
N PRO A 140 -17.33 5.91 -13.11
CA PRO A 140 -16.90 6.88 -14.13
C PRO A 140 -16.26 8.13 -13.49
N LYS A 141 -15.19 8.63 -14.11
CA LYS A 141 -14.35 9.67 -13.49
C LYS A 141 -14.89 11.09 -13.67
N ASN A 142 -15.75 11.28 -14.66
CA ASN A 142 -16.31 12.56 -15.09
C ASN A 142 -17.73 12.83 -14.56
N ILE A 143 -18.25 11.98 -13.66
CA ILE A 143 -19.57 12.15 -13.06
C ILE A 143 -19.48 12.31 -11.55
N HIS A 144 -20.53 12.89 -10.97
CA HIS A 144 -20.71 12.89 -9.53
C HIS A 144 -21.07 11.49 -9.05
N VAL A 145 -20.32 11.00 -8.05
CA VAL A 145 -20.46 9.69 -7.45
C VAL A 145 -20.62 9.86 -5.95
N ASN A 146 -21.52 9.09 -5.36
CA ASN A 146 -21.74 9.10 -3.93
C ASN A 146 -20.74 8.19 -3.22
N VAL A 147 -20.17 8.69 -2.14
CA VAL A 147 -19.23 7.98 -1.28
C VAL A 147 -19.79 7.98 0.13
N ILE A 148 -19.82 6.80 0.73
CA ILE A 148 -20.26 6.62 2.12
C ILE A 148 -19.03 6.77 3.01
N CYS A 149 -19.12 7.68 3.97
CA CYS A 149 -18.19 7.83 5.08
C CYS A 149 -18.78 7.17 6.32
N LYS A 150 -18.08 6.18 6.86
CA LYS A 150 -18.49 5.48 8.08
C LYS A 150 -17.53 5.79 9.22
N PHE A 151 -18.08 6.15 10.37
CA PHE A 151 -17.32 6.43 11.58
C PHE A 151 -18.16 6.14 12.82
N ALA A 152 -17.65 5.33 13.76
CA ALA A 152 -18.31 5.02 15.03
C ALA A 152 -19.81 4.63 14.90
N GLY A 153 -20.15 3.85 13.86
CA GLY A 153 -21.53 3.43 13.57
C GLY A 153 -22.44 4.47 12.91
N LYS A 154 -21.95 5.70 12.68
CA LYS A 154 -22.62 6.71 11.86
C LYS A 154 -22.21 6.57 10.40
N GLU A 155 -23.15 6.91 9.52
CA GLU A 155 -22.93 6.92 8.08
C GLU A 155 -23.35 8.27 7.51
N ASP A 156 -22.41 8.93 6.84
CA ASP A 156 -22.64 10.16 6.09
C ASP A 156 -22.35 9.92 4.61
N GLU A 157 -23.11 10.59 3.74
CA GLU A 157 -22.94 10.48 2.29
C GLU A 157 -22.36 11.78 1.73
N VAL A 158 -21.34 11.64 0.87
CA VAL A 158 -20.71 12.78 0.20
C VAL A 158 -20.66 12.54 -1.30
N THR A 159 -21.14 13.52 -2.06
CA THR A 159 -21.15 13.47 -3.52
C THR A 159 -19.92 14.19 -4.08
N VAL A 160 -19.09 13.48 -4.84
CA VAL A 160 -17.83 14.00 -5.39
C VAL A 160 -17.55 13.46 -6.79
N THR A 161 -16.72 14.17 -7.54
CA THR A 161 -16.10 13.68 -8.77
C THR A 161 -14.72 13.08 -8.48
N ALA A 162 -14.21 12.23 -9.38
CA ALA A 162 -12.86 11.68 -9.24
C ALA A 162 -11.81 12.80 -9.29
N MET A 163 -10.78 12.68 -8.44
CA MET A 163 -9.61 13.57 -8.49
C MET A 163 -8.76 13.28 -9.73
N SER A 164 -8.14 14.30 -10.35
CA SER A 164 -7.26 14.08 -11.52
C SER A 164 -5.94 13.40 -11.13
N ASP A 165 -5.22 12.86 -12.11
CA ASP A 165 -3.94 12.20 -11.87
C ASP A 165 -2.87 13.19 -11.38
N GLU A 166 -2.85 14.40 -11.94
CA GLU A 166 -1.93 15.46 -11.52
C GLU A 166 -2.16 15.87 -10.07
N GLN A 167 -3.42 15.93 -9.65
CA GLN A 167 -3.78 16.25 -8.27
C GLN A 167 -3.39 15.12 -7.31
N ILE A 168 -3.58 13.86 -7.71
CA ILE A 168 -3.22 12.69 -6.91
C ILE A 168 -1.72 12.56 -6.72
N GLU A 169 -0.93 12.74 -7.78
CA GLU A 169 0.52 12.63 -7.69
C GLU A 169 1.14 13.70 -6.78
N ARG A 170 0.53 14.89 -6.69
CA ARG A 170 0.95 15.93 -5.73
C ARG A 170 0.72 15.54 -4.28
N LEU A 171 -0.25 14.68 -4.00
CA LEU A 171 -0.62 14.25 -2.65
C LEU A 171 0.01 12.90 -2.28
N ARG A 172 0.61 12.19 -3.24
CA ARG A 172 1.15 10.85 -3.05
C ARG A 172 2.39 10.89 -2.15
N VAL A 173 2.40 9.96 -1.20
CA VAL A 173 3.51 9.70 -0.28
C VAL A 173 4.35 8.53 -0.74
#